data_AF-A0A098F0P7-F1
#
_entry.id   AF-A0A098F0P7-F1
#
_cell.length_a   1.000
_cell.length_b   1.000
_cell.length_c   1.000
_cell.angle_alpha   90.00
_cell.angle_beta   90.00
_cell.angle_gamma   90.00
#
_symmetry.space_group_name_H-M   'P 1'
#
loop_
_entity.id
_entity.type
_entity.pdbx_description
1 polymer ?
#
loop_
_entity_poly.entity_id
_entity_poly.type
_entity_poly.pdbx_seq_one_letter_code
_entity_poly.pdbx_strand_id
1 'polypeptide(L)' 'MPDRNKYRHSSVYYVKGVIRLKMLWNIFFISLFALVTFFGLGPVLMADGVLKERILTAAVVIAIYVFLSILYKKIVFRKN' A
#
# COMPACT_ATOMS: atom_id res chain seq x y z
N MET A 1 13.82 -45.94 1.33
CA MET A 1 12.78 -44.95 1.73
C MET A 1 13.32 -43.54 1.53
N PRO A 2 12.63 -42.64 0.79
CA PRO A 2 13.08 -41.25 0.65
C PRO A 2 12.83 -40.45 1.95
N ASP A 3 13.82 -39.65 2.34
CA ASP A 3 13.82 -38.87 3.58
C ASP A 3 12.79 -37.72 3.53
N ARG A 4 11.84 -37.75 4.46
CA ARG A 4 10.74 -36.78 4.62
C ARG A 4 11.22 -35.40 5.09
N ASN A 5 12.42 -35.30 5.66
CA ASN A 5 13.02 -34.05 6.13
C ASN A 5 13.34 -33.10 4.95
N LYS A 6 13.81 -33.65 3.82
CA LYS A 6 14.26 -32.87 2.65
C LYS A 6 13.19 -31.93 2.07
N TYR A 7 11.93 -32.34 2.11
CA TYR A 7 10.78 -31.53 1.64
C TYR A 7 10.29 -30.52 2.68
N ARG A 8 10.64 -30.72 3.96
CA ARG A 8 10.23 -29.84 5.07
C ARG A 8 11.06 -28.56 5.11
N HIS A 9 12.34 -28.62 4.78
CA HIS A 9 13.18 -27.43 4.75
C HIS A 9 12.82 -26.49 3.61
N SER A 10 12.56 -27.03 2.40
CA SER A 10 12.23 -26.20 1.23
C SER A 10 10.92 -25.41 1.41
N SER A 11 9.88 -26.02 1.99
CA SER A 11 8.61 -25.33 2.21
C SER A 11 8.76 -24.17 3.20
N VAL A 12 9.54 -24.34 4.27
CA VAL A 12 9.78 -23.28 5.28
C VAL A 12 10.45 -22.05 4.67
N TYR A 13 11.44 -22.22 3.78
CA TYR A 13 12.06 -21.08 3.09
C TYR A 13 11.11 -20.39 2.11
N TYR A 14 10.25 -21.16 1.45
CA TYR A 14 9.22 -20.62 0.57
C TYR A 14 8.22 -19.76 1.36
N VAL A 15 7.68 -20.26 2.47
CA VAL A 15 6.72 -19.49 3.30
C VAL A 15 7.39 -18.24 3.89
N LYS A 16 8.62 -18.38 4.40
CA LYS A 16 9.38 -17.27 5.01
C LYS A 16 9.74 -16.21 3.98
N GLY A 17 10.07 -16.59 2.74
CA GLY A 17 10.30 -15.69 1.62
C GLY A 17 9.04 -14.93 1.20
N VAL A 18 7.90 -15.63 1.10
CA VAL A 18 6.60 -15.03 0.78
C VAL A 18 6.14 -14.05 1.88
N ILE A 19 6.39 -14.35 3.15
CA ILE A 19 6.11 -13.44 4.28
C ILE A 19 6.97 -12.17 4.18
N ARG A 20 8.27 -12.30 3.85
CA ARG A 20 9.15 -11.13 3.67
C ARG A 20 8.71 -10.24 2.50
N LEU A 21 8.30 -10.82 1.38
CA LEU A 21 7.83 -10.07 0.21
C LEU A 21 6.53 -9.31 0.51
N LYS A 22 5.59 -9.93 1.24
CA LYS A 22 4.35 -9.28 1.69
C LYS A 22 4.63 -8.11 2.63
N MET A 23 5.59 -8.25 3.54
CA MET A 23 6.00 -7.14 4.43
C MET A 23 6.54 -5.94 3.65
N LEU A 24 7.40 -6.17 2.65
CA LEU A 24 7.94 -5.10 1.79
C LEU A 24 6.83 -4.32 1.07
N TRP A 25 5.85 -5.02 0.50
CA TRP A 25 4.70 -4.38 -0.15
C TRP A 25 3.86 -3.57 0.83
N ASN A 26 3.61 -4.08 2.05
CA ASN A 26 2.87 -3.33 3.07
C ASN A 26 3.60 -2.04 3.48
N ILE A 27 4.92 -2.11 3.72
CA ILE A 27 5.74 -0.94 4.09
C ILE A 27 5.75 0.09 2.97
N PHE A 28 5.88 -0.36 1.72
CA PHE A 28 5.82 0.52 0.55
C PHE A 28 4.49 1.27 0.46
N PHE A 29 3.36 0.56 0.60
CA PHE A 29 2.04 1.19 0.55
C PHE A 29 1.79 2.13 1.73
N ILE A 30 2.18 1.76 2.94
CA ILE A 30 2.10 2.65 4.12
C ILE A 30 2.88 3.94 3.86
N SER A 31 4.07 3.85 3.29
CA SER A 31 4.89 5.01 2.95
C SER A 31 4.22 5.88 1.88
N LEU A 32 3.64 5.25 0.84
CA LEU A 32 2.86 5.95 -0.18
C LEU A 32 1.65 6.69 0.42
N PHE A 33 0.89 6.04 1.30
CA PHE A 33 -0.23 6.66 2.00
C PHE A 33 0.24 7.83 2.86
N ALA A 34 1.33 7.68 3.61
CA ALA A 34 1.88 8.76 4.43
C ALA A 34 2.32 9.96 3.57
N LEU A 35 2.96 9.71 2.42
CA LEU A 35 3.29 10.77 1.46
C LEU A 35 2.03 11.46 0.94
N VAL A 36 1.02 10.71 0.49
CA VAL A 36 -0.24 11.30 0.02
C VAL A 36 -0.94 12.09 1.14
N THR A 37 -0.85 11.65 2.40
CA THR A 37 -1.37 12.41 3.54
C THR A 37 -0.64 13.74 3.71
N PHE A 38 0.69 13.73 3.78
CA PHE A 38 1.46 14.96 4.00
C PHE A 38 1.38 15.92 2.81
N PHE A 39 1.62 15.40 1.59
CA PHE A 39 1.62 16.20 0.36
C PHE A 39 0.21 16.52 -0.15
N GLY A 40 -0.81 15.75 0.23
CA GLY A 40 -2.19 15.98 -0.19
C GLY A 40 -2.96 16.88 0.79
N LEU A 41 -2.90 16.59 2.09
CA LEU A 41 -3.58 17.43 3.09
C LEU A 41 -2.84 18.74 3.35
N GLY A 42 -1.52 18.79 3.18
CA GLY A 42 -0.74 20.02 3.34
C GLY A 42 -1.26 21.19 2.49
N PRO A 43 -1.38 21.03 1.16
CA PRO A 43 -1.97 22.06 0.30
C PRO A 43 -3.43 22.37 0.62
N VAL A 44 -4.23 21.40 1.03
CA VAL A 44 -5.64 21.63 1.43
C VAL A 44 -5.74 22.56 2.64
N LEU A 45 -4.85 22.37 3.63
CA LEU A 45 -4.83 23.14 4.86
C LEU A 45 -4.13 24.49 4.72
N MET A 46 -3.09 24.57 3.88
CA MET A 46 -2.30 25.78 3.67
C MET A 46 -2.78 26.65 2.51
N ALA A 47 -3.69 26.17 1.67
CA ALA A 47 -4.29 27.00 0.63
C ALA A 47 -5.07 28.14 1.29
N ASP A 48 -4.59 29.37 1.18
CA ASP A 48 -5.33 30.58 1.60
C ASP A 48 -6.42 30.99 0.58
N GLY A 49 -6.66 30.13 -0.41
CA GLY A 49 -7.60 30.34 -1.49
C GLY A 49 -9.07 30.20 -1.10
N VAL A 50 -9.92 30.73 -1.99
CA VAL A 50 -11.39 30.63 -1.96
C VAL A 50 -11.81 29.19 -1.65
N LEU A 51 -12.85 28.99 -0.84
CA LEU A 51 -13.37 27.66 -0.43
C LEU A 51 -13.47 26.64 -1.59
N LYS A 52 -13.75 27.11 -2.81
CA LYS A 52 -13.78 26.28 -4.03
C LYS A 52 -12.46 25.58 -4.34
N GLU A 53 -11.33 26.27 -4.19
CA GLU A 53 -10.01 25.74 -4.49
C GLU A 53 -9.61 24.66 -3.47
N ARG A 54 -9.91 24.89 -2.17
CA ARG A 54 -9.71 23.90 -1.10
C ARG A 54 -10.50 22.62 -1.34
N ILE A 55 -11.77 22.75 -1.73
CA ILE A 55 -12.64 21.60 -2.01
C ILE A 55 -12.12 20.81 -3.22
N LEU A 56 -11.64 21.49 -4.26
CA LEU A 56 -11.08 20.83 -5.44
C LEU A 56 -9.79 20.07 -5.10
N THR A 57 -8.88 20.67 -4.33
CA THR A 57 -7.67 19.99 -3.87
C THR A 57 -8.01 18.78 -2.99
N ALA A 58 -8.97 18.92 -2.07
CA ALA A 58 -9.45 17.81 -1.24
C ALA A 58 -10.05 16.67 -2.09
N ALA A 59 -10.84 17.00 -3.11
CA ALA A 59 -11.42 16.02 -4.03
C ALA A 59 -10.35 15.23 -4.79
N VAL A 60 -9.29 15.88 -5.26
CA VAL A 60 -8.16 15.22 -5.94
C VAL A 60 -7.43 14.27 -4.97
N VAL A 61 -7.17 14.70 -3.74
CA VAL A 61 -6.51 13.88 -2.71
C VAL A 61 -7.34 12.65 -2.38
N ILE A 62 -8.66 12.81 -2.22
CA ILE A 62 -9.59 11.70 -2.00
C ILE A 62 -9.57 10.73 -3.20
N ALA A 63 -9.58 11.23 -4.43
CA ALA A 63 -9.50 10.39 -5.63
C ALA A 63 -8.20 9.56 -5.67
N ILE A 64 -7.05 10.16 -5.29
CA ILE A 64 -5.77 9.47 -5.19
C ILE A 64 -5.83 8.38 -4.12
N TYR A 65 -6.42 8.64 -2.95
CA TYR A 65 -6.58 7.62 -1.90
C TYR A 65 -7.45 6.44 -2.33
N VAL A 66 -8.55 6.71 -3.02
CA VAL A 66 -9.43 5.67 -3.58
C VAL A 66 -8.66 4.83 -4.59
N PHE A 67 -7.93 5.48 -5.50
CA PHE A 67 -7.09 4.79 -6.47
C PHE A 67 -6.01 3.91 -5.81
N LEU A 68 -5.28 4.45 -4.83
CA LEU A 68 -4.27 3.70 -4.06
C LEU A 68 -4.90 2.51 -3.32
N SER A 69 -6.08 2.68 -2.72
CA SER A 69 -6.79 1.60 -2.01
C SER A 69 -7.19 0.47 -2.94
N ILE A 70 -7.68 0.79 -4.15
CA ILE A 70 -8.01 -0.22 -5.17
C ILE A 70 -6.74 -0.96 -5.61
N LEU A 71 -5.65 -0.23 -5.84
CA LEU A 71 -4.38 -0.80 -6.27
C LEU A 71 -3.78 -1.72 -5.20
N TYR A 72 -3.80 -1.29 -3.93
CA TYR A 72 -3.39 -2.08 -2.78
C TYR A 72 -4.18 -3.38 -2.69
N LYS A 73 -5.52 -3.29 -2.73
CA LYS A 73 -6.40 -4.47 -2.70
C LYS A 73 -6.11 -5.42 -3.86
N LYS A 74 -5.88 -4.90 -5.07
CA LYS A 74 -5.61 -5.71 -6.27
C LYS A 74 -4.25 -6.42 -6.23
N ILE A 75 -3.26 -5.85 -5.56
CA ILE A 75 -1.89 -6.40 -5.49
C ILE A 75 -1.73 -7.34 -4.30
N VAL A 76 -2.11 -6.89 -3.09
CA VAL A 76 -1.93 -7.66 -1.86
C VAL A 76 -2.99 -8.75 -1.72
N PHE A 77 -4.22 -8.46 -2.13
CA PHE A 77 -5.35 -9.37 -2.05
C PHE A 77 -5.63 -10.08 -3.38
N ARG A 78 -4.65 -10.13 -4.30
CA ARG A 78 -4.75 -10.98 -5.50
C ARG A 78 -4.86 -12.44 -5.04
N LYS A 79 -6.11 -12.87 -4.84
CA LYS A 79 -6.48 -14.25 -4.66
C LYS A 79 -6.21 -14.92 -6.01
N ASN A 80 -5.05 -15.56 -6.10
CA ASN A 80 -4.73 -16.48 -7.19
C ASN A 80 -5.50 -17.78 -6.97
#